data_AF-A0A7C3Y714-F1
#
_entry.id   AF-A0A7C3Y714-F1
#
_cell.length_a   1.000
_cell.length_b   1.000
_cell.length_c   1.000
_cell.angle_alpha   90.00
_cell.angle_beta   90.00
_cell.angle_gamma   90.00
#
_symmetry.space_group_name_H-M   'P 1'
#
loop_
_entity.id
_entity.type
_entity.pdbx_description
1 polymer ?
#
loop_
_entity_poly.entity_id
_entity_poly.type
_entity_poly.pdbx_seq_one_letter_code
_entity_poly.pdbx_strand_id
1 'polypeptide(L)'
;DTTPAILDAYHDPRIVRLRNVRNLGLAGALNRGLEVARGRYIARQDADDLSYPTRLEQEVALLEAHPEVGLLGTTYDVIDAEGHRVGRVSPPTDNETLQRALVRHNCFGHGSVVMRREVLCRVGGYAADMPAVQDYELYLRLAECAELANLAEPLYAWRRHGVSITAQHKGKRHEQLRLIALQRMLARRVEPRPGMPGWAPEDLAAARVVLAVSAALLEEWETARSALQEAWQLAGDWLRAGGFAEVVEETLSRNSEWIGWMPMPGILERLLACLPRGAKPQGVHDLLVRLYRHAAFEAHVRGQPRQVRQAAWGYWRRRPLSLFTDRGMASIWLQSWRRSAHA
;
A
#
# COMPACT_ATOMS: atom_id res chain seq x y z
N ASP A 1 -4.59 16.56 25.71
CA ASP A 1 -4.26 17.56 24.67
C ASP A 1 -5.20 18.76 24.79
N THR A 2 -4.95 19.84 24.05
CA THR A 2 -5.75 21.08 24.04
C THR A 2 -6.79 21.13 22.91
N THR A 3 -6.98 20.03 22.15
CA THR A 3 -7.85 19.98 20.97
C THR A 3 -9.28 20.44 21.27
N PRO A 4 -9.94 20.03 22.38
CA PRO A 4 -11.29 20.51 22.68
C PRO A 4 -11.37 22.03 22.82
N ALA A 5 -10.40 22.65 23.51
CA ALA A 5 -10.37 24.09 23.72
C ALA A 5 -10.18 24.86 22.41
N ILE A 6 -9.37 24.34 21.49
CA ILE A 6 -9.19 24.93 20.15
C ILE A 6 -10.49 24.84 19.36
N LEU A 7 -11.16 23.68 19.34
CA LEU A 7 -12.44 23.52 18.65
C LEU A 7 -13.53 24.41 19.24
N ASP A 8 -13.51 24.63 20.56
CA ASP A 8 -14.51 25.44 21.25
C ASP A 8 -14.41 26.94 20.95
N ALA A 9 -13.25 27.40 20.46
CA ALA A 9 -13.05 28.78 20.03
C ALA A 9 -13.67 29.09 18.65
N TYR A 10 -14.11 28.09 17.88
CA TYR A 10 -14.77 28.30 16.59
C TYR A 10 -16.29 28.36 16.75
N HIS A 11 -16.88 29.48 16.33
CA HIS A 11 -18.32 29.76 16.43
C HIS A 11 -19.08 29.66 15.09
N ASP A 12 -18.47 29.07 14.06
CA ASP A 12 -19.10 28.92 12.74
C ASP A 12 -20.26 27.90 12.81
N PRO A 13 -21.50 28.26 12.41
CA PRO A 13 -22.65 27.36 12.49
C PRO A 13 -22.55 26.15 11.56
N ARG A 14 -21.63 26.15 10.59
CA ARG A 14 -21.34 25.00 9.72
C ARG A 14 -20.53 23.92 10.44
N ILE A 15 -19.91 24.23 11.58
CA ILE A 15 -19.07 23.31 12.35
C ILE A 15 -19.90 22.60 13.41
N VAL A 16 -20.03 21.28 13.26
CA VAL A 16 -20.63 20.40 14.28
C VAL A 16 -19.53 19.63 15.00
N ARG A 17 -19.42 19.85 16.31
CA ARG A 17 -18.41 19.19 17.17
C ARG A 17 -18.99 17.95 17.83
N LEU A 18 -18.31 16.82 17.66
CA LEU A 18 -18.70 15.55 18.29
C LEU A 18 -17.62 15.13 19.30
N ARG A 19 -17.96 15.12 20.59
CA ARG A 19 -17.06 14.62 21.63
C ARG A 19 -17.45 13.20 22.01
N ASN A 20 -16.49 12.28 21.88
CA ASN A 20 -16.68 10.90 22.32
C ASN A 20 -16.47 10.79 23.83
N VAL A 21 -17.29 9.97 24.50
CA VAL A 21 -17.16 9.67 25.94
C VAL A 21 -15.86 8.90 26.22
N ARG A 22 -15.40 8.09 25.25
CA ARG A 22 -14.14 7.35 25.28
C ARG A 22 -13.48 7.38 23.91
N ASN A 23 -12.18 7.07 23.83
CA ASN A 23 -11.51 6.91 22.55
C ASN A 23 -12.11 5.71 21.78
N LEU A 24 -12.64 5.97 20.57
CA LEU A 24 -13.26 4.95 19.71
C LEU A 24 -12.30 4.40 18.64
N GLY A 25 -11.04 4.86 18.65
CA GLY A 25 -10.14 4.71 17.52
C GLY A 25 -10.57 5.53 16.30
N LEU A 26 -9.74 5.50 15.26
CA LEU A 26 -9.97 6.30 14.05
C LEU A 26 -11.24 5.87 13.31
N ALA A 27 -11.41 4.57 13.03
CA ALA A 27 -12.61 4.06 12.33
C ALA A 27 -13.92 4.37 13.08
N GLY A 28 -13.94 4.19 14.40
CA GLY A 28 -15.12 4.50 15.21
C GLY A 28 -15.45 6.00 15.24
N ALA A 29 -14.43 6.86 15.31
CA ALA A 29 -14.62 8.31 15.22
C ALA A 29 -15.14 8.74 13.83
N LEU A 30 -14.61 8.16 12.75
CA LEU A 30 -15.04 8.43 11.38
C LEU A 30 -16.48 7.98 11.13
N ASN A 31 -16.87 6.79 11.60
CA ASN A 31 -18.24 6.30 11.48
C ASN A 31 -19.23 7.17 12.28
N ARG A 32 -18.86 7.61 13.48
CA ARG A 32 -19.69 8.55 14.24
C ARG A 32 -19.87 9.89 13.50
N GLY A 33 -18.82 10.38 12.85
CA GLY A 33 -18.90 11.54 11.97
C GLY A 33 -19.87 11.30 10.80
N LEU A 34 -19.77 10.13 10.16
CA LEU A 34 -20.63 9.73 9.04
C LEU A 34 -22.12 9.62 9.44
N GLU A 35 -22.44 9.15 10.64
CA GLU A 35 -23.81 9.07 11.17
C GLU A 35 -24.47 10.45 11.24
N VAL A 36 -23.71 11.48 11.60
CA VAL A 36 -24.20 12.87 11.75
C VAL A 36 -24.13 13.64 10.43
N ALA A 37 -23.26 13.23 9.51
CA ALA A 37 -23.06 13.90 8.23
C ALA A 37 -24.30 13.84 7.32
N ARG A 38 -24.67 15.01 6.76
CA ARG A 38 -25.89 15.20 5.95
C ARG A 38 -25.61 15.50 4.47
N GLY A 39 -24.35 15.71 4.10
CA GLY A 39 -23.97 16.06 2.73
C GLY A 39 -24.18 14.89 1.75
N ARG A 40 -24.46 15.21 0.47
CA ARG A 40 -24.45 14.24 -0.63
C ARG A 40 -23.06 13.59 -0.80
N TYR A 41 -22.03 14.39 -0.55
CA TYR A 41 -20.63 14.00 -0.59
C TYR A 41 -20.01 14.05 0.80
N ILE A 42 -19.15 13.08 1.09
CA ILE A 42 -18.39 12.97 2.33
C ILE A 42 -16.92 13.22 1.99
N ALA A 43 -16.44 14.41 2.32
CA ALA A 43 -15.03 14.77 2.19
C ALA A 43 -14.27 14.37 3.47
N ARG A 44 -13.13 13.72 3.29
CA ARG A 44 -12.21 13.38 4.38
C ARG A 44 -11.19 14.52 4.54
N GLN A 45 -10.84 14.84 5.79
CA GLN A 45 -9.74 15.73 6.14
C GLN A 45 -9.03 15.21 7.39
N ASP A 46 -7.70 15.08 7.36
CA ASP A 46 -6.92 14.84 8.58
C ASP A 46 -6.66 16.16 9.29
N ALA A 47 -6.51 16.08 10.62
CA ALA A 47 -6.34 17.26 11.46
C ALA A 47 -4.96 17.94 11.32
N ASP A 48 -3.95 17.23 10.82
CA ASP A 48 -2.56 17.69 10.66
C ASP A 48 -2.18 18.05 9.21
N ASP A 49 -3.10 17.85 8.28
CA ASP A 49 -2.91 18.06 6.85
C ASP A 49 -3.56 19.37 6.35
N LEU A 50 -3.30 19.73 5.09
CA LEU A 50 -3.86 20.94 4.46
C LEU A 50 -4.65 20.59 3.19
N SER A 51 -5.84 21.19 3.05
CA SER A 51 -6.56 21.22 1.77
C SER A 51 -6.24 22.52 1.03
N TYR A 52 -6.01 22.43 -0.27
CA TYR A 52 -5.88 23.64 -1.10
C TYR A 52 -7.26 24.27 -1.36
N PRO A 53 -7.32 25.60 -1.59
CA PRO A 53 -8.60 26.34 -1.56
C PRO A 53 -9.67 25.84 -2.54
N THR A 54 -9.27 25.32 -3.70
CA THR A 54 -10.17 24.86 -4.77
C THR A 54 -10.50 23.37 -4.68
N ARG A 55 -10.03 22.65 -3.64
CA ARG A 55 -10.16 21.19 -3.54
C ARG A 55 -11.61 20.72 -3.68
N LEU A 56 -12.48 21.18 -2.79
CA LEU A 56 -13.88 20.71 -2.75
C LEU A 56 -14.65 21.12 -4.01
N GLU A 57 -14.36 22.29 -4.57
CA GLU A 57 -14.98 22.76 -5.82
C GLU A 57 -14.68 21.80 -6.97
N GLN A 58 -13.41 21.44 -7.18
CA GLN A 58 -12.99 20.57 -8.26
C GLN A 58 -13.42 19.11 -8.06
N GLU A 59 -13.32 18.61 -6.83
CA GLU A 59 -13.77 17.25 -6.50
C GLU A 59 -15.27 17.08 -6.71
N VAL A 60 -16.08 18.05 -6.27
CA VAL A 60 -17.54 18.03 -6.48
C VAL A 60 -17.87 18.19 -7.96
N ALA A 61 -17.18 19.05 -8.70
CA ALA A 61 -17.41 19.21 -10.14
C ALA A 61 -17.21 17.90 -10.91
N LEU A 62 -16.15 17.14 -10.60
CA LEU A 62 -15.92 15.82 -11.20
C LEU A 62 -17.04 14.85 -10.82
N LEU A 63 -17.41 14.78 -9.54
CA LEU A 63 -18.49 13.89 -9.09
C LEU A 63 -19.84 14.27 -9.72
N GLU A 64 -20.17 15.54 -9.93
CA GLU A 64 -21.42 15.89 -10.64
C GLU A 64 -21.38 15.48 -12.13
N ALA A 65 -20.21 15.56 -12.77
CA ALA A 65 -20.03 15.15 -14.16
C ALA A 65 -20.01 13.61 -14.36
N HIS A 66 -19.57 12.87 -13.33
CA HIS A 66 -19.32 11.43 -13.37
C HIS A 66 -20.13 10.69 -12.29
N PRO A 67 -21.44 10.41 -12.52
CA PRO A 67 -22.32 9.74 -11.56
C PRO A 67 -21.82 8.34 -11.14
N GLU A 68 -21.06 7.66 -11.99
CA GLU A 68 -20.48 6.34 -11.78
C GLU A 68 -19.35 6.32 -10.74
N VAL A 69 -18.65 7.46 -10.54
CA VAL A 69 -17.54 7.57 -9.58
C VAL A 69 -18.09 7.66 -8.17
N GLY A 70 -17.71 6.70 -7.32
CA GLY A 70 -18.12 6.63 -5.91
C GLY A 70 -17.03 7.02 -4.92
N LEU A 71 -15.76 6.90 -5.34
CA LEU A 71 -14.58 7.29 -4.58
C LEU A 71 -13.67 8.13 -5.49
N LEU A 72 -13.48 9.39 -5.09
CA LEU A 72 -12.58 10.32 -5.76
C LEU A 72 -11.45 10.70 -4.79
N GLY A 73 -10.21 10.64 -5.22
CA GLY A 73 -9.09 11.29 -4.55
C GLY A 73 -8.43 12.33 -5.43
N THR A 74 -7.23 12.76 -5.03
CA THR A 74 -6.44 13.76 -5.78
C THR A 74 -4.97 13.41 -5.68
N THR A 75 -4.17 13.89 -6.64
CA THR A 75 -2.74 14.12 -6.42
C THR A 75 -2.55 14.93 -5.14
N TYR A 76 -1.51 14.62 -4.38
CA TYR A 76 -1.21 15.34 -3.15
C TYR A 76 0.27 15.62 -2.99
N ASP A 77 0.57 16.78 -2.41
CA ASP A 77 1.92 17.14 -2.01
C ASP A 77 2.27 16.51 -0.67
N VAL A 78 3.55 16.21 -0.46
CA VAL A 78 4.08 15.77 0.84
C VAL A 78 4.79 16.96 1.45
N ILE A 79 4.39 17.35 2.65
CA ILE A 79 4.97 18.47 3.39
C ILE A 79 5.66 18.01 4.67
N ASP A 80 6.70 18.74 5.10
CA ASP A 80 7.37 18.53 6.39
C ASP A 80 6.56 19.11 7.57
N ALA A 81 7.12 19.11 8.78
CA ALA A 81 6.43 19.61 9.97
C ALA A 81 6.19 21.13 9.90
N GLU A 82 7.03 21.86 9.16
CA GLU A 82 7.00 23.30 8.94
C GLU A 82 6.06 23.70 7.79
N GLY A 83 5.62 22.72 6.99
CA GLY A 83 4.71 22.93 5.86
C GLY A 83 5.40 23.14 4.51
N HIS A 84 6.72 22.96 4.43
CA HIS A 84 7.43 23.01 3.16
C HIS A 84 7.21 21.72 2.38
N ARG A 85 6.99 21.87 1.07
CA ARG A 85 6.83 20.75 0.15
C ARG A 85 8.15 20.00 -0.02
N VAL A 86 8.16 18.73 0.37
CA VAL A 86 9.29 17.80 0.24
C VAL A 86 9.05 16.70 -0.79
N GLY A 87 7.85 16.63 -1.36
CA GLY A 87 7.53 15.66 -2.41
C GLY A 87 6.14 15.83 -2.98
N ARG A 88 5.79 14.94 -3.90
CA ARG A 88 4.45 14.81 -4.50
C ARG A 88 4.18 13.36 -4.80
N VAL A 89 2.94 12.95 -4.60
CA VAL A 89 2.41 11.65 -5.02
C VAL A 89 1.33 11.91 -6.06
N SER A 90 1.56 11.42 -7.27
CA SER A 90 0.63 11.49 -8.40
C SER A 90 0.08 10.09 -8.66
N PRO A 91 -1.03 9.70 -8.00
CA PRO A 91 -1.64 8.39 -8.24
C PRO A 91 -2.28 8.34 -9.65
N PRO A 92 -2.56 7.14 -10.17
CA PRO A 92 -3.33 6.99 -11.41
C PRO A 92 -4.68 7.71 -11.32
N THR A 93 -5.18 8.21 -12.44
CA THR A 93 -6.41 9.01 -12.48
C THR A 93 -7.62 8.23 -13.02
N ASP A 94 -7.39 7.20 -13.83
CA ASP A 94 -8.43 6.39 -14.46
C ASP A 94 -8.85 5.18 -13.60
N ASN A 95 -10.14 4.82 -13.72
CA ASN A 95 -10.76 3.74 -12.96
C ASN A 95 -10.08 2.38 -13.17
N GLU A 96 -9.75 2.00 -14.41
CA GLU A 96 -9.16 0.69 -14.69
C GLU A 96 -7.81 0.53 -13.99
N THR A 97 -6.93 1.51 -14.12
CA THR A 97 -5.62 1.50 -13.46
C THR A 97 -5.75 1.58 -11.94
N LEU A 98 -6.72 2.35 -11.43
CA LEU A 98 -6.96 2.41 -9.99
C LEU A 98 -7.50 1.11 -9.41
N GLN A 99 -8.43 0.45 -10.08
CA GLN A 99 -8.95 -0.87 -9.70
C GLN A 99 -7.80 -1.87 -9.60
N ARG A 100 -6.94 -1.94 -10.64
CA ARG A 100 -5.75 -2.80 -10.68
C ARG A 100 -4.72 -2.46 -9.61
N ALA A 101 -4.44 -1.18 -9.40
CA ALA A 101 -3.50 -0.73 -8.39
C ALA A 101 -4.00 -1.06 -6.97
N LEU A 102 -5.29 -0.88 -6.71
CA LEU A 102 -5.88 -1.06 -5.40
C LEU A 102 -5.78 -2.52 -4.91
N VAL A 103 -5.83 -3.50 -5.81
CA VAL A 103 -5.62 -4.91 -5.46
C VAL A 103 -4.20 -5.17 -4.96
N ARG A 104 -3.24 -4.34 -5.39
CA ARG A 104 -1.82 -4.45 -5.04
C ARG A 104 -1.47 -3.59 -3.84
N HIS A 105 -1.98 -2.37 -3.76
CA HIS A 105 -1.66 -1.41 -2.70
C HIS A 105 -2.70 -0.29 -2.60
N ASN A 106 -2.75 0.41 -1.48
CA ASN A 106 -3.60 1.60 -1.37
C ASN A 106 -3.04 2.74 -2.25
N CYS A 107 -3.80 3.14 -3.28
CA CYS A 107 -3.44 4.18 -4.24
C CYS A 107 -4.13 5.53 -3.98
N PHE A 108 -4.78 5.69 -2.81
CA PHE A 108 -5.45 6.92 -2.40
C PHE A 108 -4.81 7.52 -1.14
N GLY A 109 -4.60 8.83 -1.14
CA GLY A 109 -4.32 9.55 0.11
C GLY A 109 -5.59 9.59 0.94
N HIS A 110 -5.63 8.99 2.13
CA HIS A 110 -6.85 8.97 2.97
C HIS A 110 -7.43 10.37 3.19
N GLY A 111 -6.55 11.37 3.25
CA GLY A 111 -6.88 12.79 3.33
C GLY A 111 -7.49 13.44 2.13
N SER A 112 -7.14 13.01 0.94
CA SER A 112 -7.60 13.64 -0.29
C SER A 112 -8.94 13.11 -0.75
N VAL A 113 -9.55 12.11 -0.12
CA VAL A 113 -10.75 11.50 -0.70
C VAL A 113 -12.05 12.27 -0.43
N VAL A 114 -12.92 12.26 -1.44
CA VAL A 114 -14.34 12.55 -1.37
C VAL A 114 -15.12 11.34 -1.87
N MET A 115 -16.13 10.94 -1.11
CA MET A 115 -16.96 9.78 -1.41
C MET A 115 -18.43 10.18 -1.58
N ARG A 116 -19.15 9.51 -2.47
CA ARG A 116 -20.61 9.58 -2.47
C ARG A 116 -21.15 8.96 -1.19
N ARG A 117 -21.97 9.71 -0.45
CA ARG A 117 -22.55 9.22 0.81
C ARG A 117 -23.36 7.93 0.60
N GLU A 118 -24.14 7.85 -0.48
CA GLU A 118 -24.96 6.67 -0.78
C GLU A 118 -24.11 5.39 -0.97
N VAL A 119 -22.97 5.51 -1.67
CA VAL A 119 -22.05 4.38 -1.91
C VAL A 119 -21.37 3.98 -0.60
N LEU A 120 -20.91 4.96 0.17
CA LEU A 120 -20.29 4.74 1.48
C LEU A 120 -21.25 4.07 2.48
N CYS A 121 -22.51 4.50 2.52
CA CYS A 121 -23.55 3.89 3.34
C CYS A 121 -23.89 2.47 2.87
N ARG A 122 -23.98 2.24 1.55
CA ARG A 122 -24.27 0.92 0.96
C ARG A 122 -23.24 -0.14 1.37
N VAL A 123 -21.97 0.23 1.49
CA VAL A 123 -20.92 -0.69 1.95
C VAL A 123 -20.79 -0.78 3.48
N GLY A 124 -21.50 0.06 4.24
CA GLY A 124 -21.52 0.03 5.71
C GLY A 124 -20.44 0.88 6.41
N GLY A 125 -19.84 1.86 5.72
CA GLY A 125 -18.81 2.73 6.33
C GLY A 125 -17.50 2.00 6.63
N TYR A 126 -16.71 2.51 7.59
CA TYR A 126 -15.42 1.94 7.98
C TYR A 126 -15.60 0.68 8.84
N ALA A 127 -14.84 -0.38 8.55
CA ALA A 127 -14.85 -1.58 9.38
C ALA A 127 -14.13 -1.33 10.72
N ALA A 128 -14.82 -1.53 11.84
CA ALA A 128 -14.28 -1.24 13.18
C ALA A 128 -13.15 -2.19 13.60
N ASP A 129 -13.09 -3.39 13.01
CA ASP A 129 -12.10 -4.43 13.30
C ASP A 129 -10.84 -4.32 12.43
N MET A 130 -10.71 -3.26 11.62
CA MET A 130 -9.60 -3.05 10.68
C MET A 130 -8.75 -1.81 11.01
N PRO A 131 -8.23 -1.66 12.24
CA PRO A 131 -7.45 -0.48 12.61
C PRO A 131 -6.17 -0.36 11.78
N ALA A 132 -5.75 0.85 11.46
CA ALA A 132 -4.58 1.18 10.63
C ALA A 132 -4.62 0.74 9.16
N VAL A 133 -5.63 -0.02 8.73
CA VAL A 133 -5.92 -0.35 7.32
C VAL A 133 -7.38 -0.07 6.94
N GLN A 134 -8.10 0.69 7.78
CA GLN A 134 -9.54 0.92 7.64
C GLN A 134 -9.90 1.63 6.33
N ASP A 135 -8.99 2.47 5.82
CA ASP A 135 -9.12 3.16 4.54
C ASP A 135 -8.95 2.18 3.38
N TYR A 136 -7.87 1.38 3.39
CA TYR A 136 -7.60 0.38 2.37
C TYR A 136 -8.74 -0.65 2.27
N GLU A 137 -9.18 -1.19 3.41
CA GLU A 137 -10.29 -2.15 3.44
C GLU A 137 -11.61 -1.54 2.95
N LEU A 138 -11.91 -0.29 3.32
CA LEU A 138 -13.07 0.42 2.82
C LEU A 138 -13.01 0.61 1.31
N TYR A 139 -11.87 1.04 0.78
CA TYR A 139 -11.72 1.30 -0.66
C TYR A 139 -11.88 0.03 -1.48
N LEU A 140 -11.39 -1.11 -0.99
CA LEU A 140 -11.64 -2.40 -1.63
C LEU A 140 -13.14 -2.70 -1.75
N ARG A 141 -13.95 -2.40 -0.72
CA ARG A 141 -15.41 -2.54 -0.79
C ARG A 141 -16.08 -1.50 -1.68
N LEU A 142 -15.59 -0.26 -1.73
CA LEU A 142 -16.13 0.77 -2.62
C LEU A 142 -15.86 0.43 -4.09
N ALA A 143 -14.65 -0.02 -4.40
CA ALA A 143 -14.23 -0.50 -5.72
C ALA A 143 -15.07 -1.68 -6.21
N GLU A 144 -15.70 -2.43 -5.29
CA GLU A 144 -16.66 -3.46 -5.64
C GLU A 144 -17.92 -2.92 -6.28
N CYS A 145 -18.32 -1.68 -6.05
CA CYS A 145 -19.65 -1.19 -6.42
C CYS A 145 -19.72 0.21 -7.03
N ALA A 146 -18.59 0.85 -7.27
CA ALA A 146 -18.50 2.15 -7.92
C ALA A 146 -17.15 2.30 -8.66
N GLU A 147 -17.10 3.25 -9.59
CA GLU A 147 -15.84 3.65 -10.21
C GLU A 147 -14.99 4.48 -9.25
N LEU A 148 -13.68 4.41 -9.51
CA LEU A 148 -12.63 5.07 -8.79
C LEU A 148 -11.99 6.14 -9.68
N ALA A 149 -11.63 7.29 -9.11
CA ALA A 149 -10.90 8.31 -9.86
C ALA A 149 -9.93 9.06 -8.95
N ASN A 150 -8.89 9.66 -9.53
CA ASN A 150 -8.15 10.74 -8.90
C ASN A 150 -8.09 11.96 -9.82
N LEU A 151 -8.14 13.16 -9.24
CA LEU A 151 -7.75 14.37 -9.93
C LEU A 151 -6.23 14.43 -10.10
N ALA A 152 -5.77 14.87 -11.27
CA ALA A 152 -4.35 15.03 -11.57
C ALA A 152 -3.73 16.20 -10.79
N GLU A 153 -4.56 17.18 -10.46
CA GLU A 153 -4.20 18.40 -9.75
C GLU A 153 -3.83 18.11 -8.29
N PRO A 154 -2.73 18.69 -7.78
CA PRO A 154 -2.43 18.64 -6.36
C PRO A 154 -3.45 19.50 -5.61
N LEU A 155 -4.39 18.87 -4.90
CA LEU A 155 -5.46 19.56 -4.15
C LEU A 155 -5.37 19.34 -2.64
N TYR A 156 -4.39 18.54 -2.21
CA TYR A 156 -4.17 18.18 -0.82
C TYR A 156 -2.67 18.17 -0.51
N ALA A 157 -2.32 18.47 0.74
CA ALA A 157 -0.96 18.37 1.24
C ALA A 157 -0.93 17.51 2.50
N TRP A 158 -0.30 16.34 2.38
CA TRP A 158 -0.11 15.38 3.46
C TRP A 158 1.16 15.70 4.26
N ARG A 159 1.01 15.88 5.56
CA ARG A 159 2.11 16.17 6.47
C ARG A 159 2.79 14.89 6.92
N ARG A 160 4.10 14.80 6.65
CA ARG A 160 4.91 13.65 7.05
C ARG A 160 5.89 14.03 8.16
N HIS A 161 5.57 13.62 9.39
CA HIS A 161 6.47 13.71 10.54
C HIS A 161 6.64 12.35 11.24
N GLY A 162 7.70 12.21 12.04
CA GLY A 162 8.11 10.96 12.68
C GLY A 162 7.11 10.33 13.67
N VAL A 163 6.03 11.04 13.98
CA VAL A 163 4.96 10.61 14.91
C VAL A 163 3.65 10.29 14.18
N SER A 164 3.61 10.35 12.85
CA SER A 164 2.39 10.05 12.08
C SER A 164 1.86 8.64 12.36
N ILE A 165 0.54 8.47 12.34
CA ILE A 165 -0.12 7.16 12.53
C ILE A 165 0.48 6.14 11.54
N THR A 166 0.69 6.54 10.28
CA THR A 166 1.32 5.71 9.26
C THR A 166 2.73 5.26 9.65
N ALA A 167 3.55 6.13 10.26
CA ALA A 167 4.90 5.75 10.71
C ALA A 167 4.85 4.78 11.91
N GLN A 168 3.89 4.94 12.80
CA GLN A 168 3.73 4.11 14.00
C GLN A 168 3.16 2.70 13.70
N HIS A 169 2.42 2.55 12.61
CA HIS A 169 1.72 1.31 12.27
C HIS A 169 2.42 0.48 11.18
N LYS A 170 3.65 0.81 10.76
CA LYS A 170 4.43 -0.09 9.90
C LYS A 170 4.89 -1.28 10.72
N GLY A 171 4.44 -2.49 10.36
CA GLY A 171 4.78 -3.67 11.14
C GLY A 171 3.92 -4.91 10.88
N LYS A 172 4.25 -5.97 11.61
CA LYS A 172 3.59 -7.29 11.51
C LYS A 172 2.07 -7.20 11.62
N ARG A 173 1.56 -6.40 12.57
CA ARG A 173 0.12 -6.24 12.79
C ARG A 173 -0.59 -5.57 11.61
N HIS A 174 0.01 -4.56 10.99
CA HIS A 174 -0.57 -3.90 9.83
C HIS A 174 -0.61 -4.85 8.63
N GLU A 175 0.46 -5.60 8.40
CA GLU A 175 0.47 -6.60 7.32
C GLU A 175 -0.53 -7.74 7.57
N GLN A 176 -0.73 -8.16 8.82
CA GLN A 176 -1.79 -9.12 9.18
C GLN A 176 -3.19 -8.59 8.82
N LEU A 177 -3.48 -7.33 9.13
CA LEU A 177 -4.78 -6.74 8.81
C LEU A 177 -4.94 -6.53 7.29
N ARG A 178 -3.86 -6.19 6.58
CA ARG A 178 -3.86 -6.14 5.12
C ARG A 178 -4.12 -7.51 4.50
N LEU A 179 -3.50 -8.57 5.02
CA LEU A 179 -3.76 -9.96 4.61
C LEU A 179 -5.25 -10.30 4.78
N ILE A 180 -5.84 -9.97 5.93
CA ILE A 180 -7.27 -10.17 6.20
C ILE A 180 -8.15 -9.37 5.21
N ALA A 181 -7.80 -8.12 4.92
CA ALA A 181 -8.53 -7.29 3.96
C ALA A 181 -8.55 -7.91 2.56
N LEU A 182 -7.39 -8.40 2.11
CA LEU A 182 -7.25 -9.10 0.83
C LEU A 182 -8.04 -10.42 0.80
N GLN A 183 -8.00 -11.22 1.87
CA GLN A 183 -8.80 -12.45 1.98
C GLN A 183 -10.30 -12.16 1.88
N ARG A 184 -10.78 -11.14 2.61
CA ARG A 184 -12.20 -10.72 2.57
C ARG A 184 -12.62 -10.29 1.17
N MET A 185 -11.79 -9.49 0.52
CA MET A 185 -12.04 -9.02 -0.84
C MET A 185 -12.02 -10.18 -1.85
N LEU A 186 -11.07 -11.11 -1.76
CA LEU A 186 -10.97 -12.27 -2.64
C LEU A 186 -12.20 -13.17 -2.48
N ALA A 187 -12.63 -13.44 -1.24
CA ALA A 187 -13.82 -14.23 -0.98
C ALA A 187 -15.08 -13.59 -1.61
N ARG A 188 -15.24 -12.28 -1.45
CA ARG A 188 -16.38 -11.52 -1.99
C ARG A 188 -16.43 -11.43 -3.52
N ARG A 189 -15.28 -11.49 -4.20
CA ARG A 189 -15.15 -11.33 -5.67
C ARG A 189 -15.05 -12.65 -6.42
N VAL A 190 -14.65 -13.74 -5.75
CA VAL A 190 -14.78 -15.09 -6.31
C VAL A 190 -16.27 -15.44 -6.52
N GLU A 191 -17.17 -14.81 -5.75
CA GLU A 191 -18.60 -14.86 -5.98
C GLU A 191 -19.03 -13.82 -7.04
N PRO A 192 -19.57 -14.23 -8.21
CA PRO A 192 -20.04 -13.31 -9.25
C PRO A 192 -21.14 -12.37 -8.74
N ARG A 193 -21.12 -11.10 -9.16
CA ARG A 193 -22.19 -10.13 -8.85
C ARG A 193 -22.85 -9.57 -10.12
N PRO A 194 -24.18 -9.44 -10.17
CA PRO A 194 -24.87 -8.84 -11.31
C PRO A 194 -24.48 -7.38 -11.53
N GLY A 195 -24.20 -7.01 -12.79
CA GLY A 195 -24.05 -5.61 -13.21
C GLY A 195 -22.75 -4.91 -12.82
N MET A 196 -21.76 -5.64 -12.30
CA MET A 196 -20.44 -5.07 -11.97
C MET A 196 -19.36 -5.84 -12.74
N PRO A 197 -18.58 -5.18 -13.62
CA PRO A 197 -17.44 -5.85 -14.23
C PRO A 197 -16.52 -6.36 -13.11
N GLY A 198 -16.26 -7.67 -13.15
CA GLY A 198 -15.26 -8.28 -12.28
C GLY A 198 -13.86 -7.79 -12.64
N TRP A 199 -12.92 -7.99 -11.74
CA TRP A 199 -11.51 -7.83 -12.07
C TRP A 199 -11.08 -8.92 -13.05
N ALA A 200 -10.12 -8.59 -13.93
CA ALA A 200 -9.62 -9.57 -14.89
C ALA A 200 -8.95 -10.73 -14.13
N PRO A 201 -8.86 -11.95 -14.73
CA PRO A 201 -8.15 -13.06 -14.13
C PRO A 201 -6.73 -12.71 -13.67
N GLU A 202 -6.04 -11.84 -14.42
CA GLU A 202 -4.70 -11.32 -14.12
C GLU A 202 -4.67 -10.48 -12.84
N ASP A 203 -5.70 -9.66 -12.61
CA ASP A 203 -5.81 -8.83 -11.41
C ASP A 203 -6.09 -9.68 -10.17
N LEU A 204 -6.97 -10.68 -10.30
CA LEU A 204 -7.24 -11.66 -9.24
C LEU A 204 -6.02 -12.53 -8.94
N ALA A 205 -5.23 -12.87 -9.97
CA ALA A 205 -3.95 -13.55 -9.80
C ALA A 205 -2.92 -12.64 -9.12
N ALA A 206 -2.83 -11.37 -9.50
CA ALA A 206 -1.96 -10.38 -8.85
C ALA A 206 -2.31 -10.22 -7.37
N ALA A 207 -3.59 -10.06 -7.04
CA ALA A 207 -4.07 -9.97 -5.66
C ALA A 207 -3.69 -11.21 -4.82
N ARG A 208 -3.73 -12.40 -5.42
CA ARG A 208 -3.29 -13.64 -4.77
C ARG A 208 -1.77 -13.74 -4.63
N VAL A 209 -1.00 -13.22 -5.58
CA VAL A 209 0.46 -13.11 -5.41
C VAL A 209 0.79 -12.13 -4.27
N VAL A 210 0.10 -10.99 -4.18
CA VAL A 210 0.24 -10.04 -3.07
C VAL A 210 -0.10 -10.74 -1.74
N LEU A 211 -1.23 -11.45 -1.68
CA LEU A 211 -1.63 -12.25 -0.52
C LEU A 211 -0.54 -13.26 -0.12
N ALA A 212 0.05 -13.94 -1.10
CA ALA A 212 1.11 -14.91 -0.86
C ALA A 212 2.38 -14.28 -0.30
N VAL A 213 2.78 -13.13 -0.85
CA VAL A 213 3.92 -12.37 -0.32
C VAL A 213 3.63 -11.91 1.09
N SER A 214 2.48 -11.27 1.35
CA SER A 214 2.05 -10.84 2.68
C SER A 214 2.06 -11.98 3.70
N ALA A 215 1.51 -13.14 3.33
CA ALA A 215 1.53 -14.34 4.17
C ALA A 215 2.96 -14.82 4.44
N ALA A 216 3.83 -14.83 3.43
CA ALA A 216 5.23 -15.19 3.59
C ALA A 216 6.00 -14.23 4.53
N LEU A 217 5.71 -12.93 4.48
CA LEU A 217 6.27 -11.94 5.41
C LEU A 217 5.86 -12.22 6.87
N LEU A 218 4.72 -12.87 7.07
CA LEU A 218 4.18 -13.28 8.36
C LEU A 218 4.55 -14.71 8.77
N GLU A 219 5.32 -15.41 7.92
CA GLU A 219 5.69 -16.82 8.02
C GLU A 219 4.51 -17.81 7.89
N GLU A 220 3.40 -17.39 7.27
CA GLU A 220 2.20 -18.19 6.98
C GLU A 220 2.33 -18.93 5.64
N TRP A 221 3.24 -19.91 5.59
CA TRP A 221 3.63 -20.57 4.33
C TRP A 221 2.55 -21.44 3.69
N GLU A 222 1.59 -21.94 4.47
CA GLU A 222 0.46 -22.69 3.94
C GLU A 222 -0.50 -21.77 3.17
N THR A 223 -0.87 -20.64 3.78
CA THR A 223 -1.62 -19.56 3.13
C THR A 223 -0.91 -19.08 1.87
N ALA A 224 0.41 -18.85 1.94
CA ALA A 224 1.20 -18.43 0.79
C ALA A 224 1.17 -19.46 -0.36
N ARG A 225 1.27 -20.75 -0.04
CA ARG A 225 1.20 -21.83 -1.02
C ARG A 225 -0.18 -21.91 -1.67
N SER A 226 -1.26 -21.90 -0.89
CA SER A 226 -2.63 -21.94 -1.43
C SER A 226 -2.88 -20.78 -2.38
N ALA A 227 -2.51 -19.56 -1.96
CA ALA A 227 -2.69 -18.37 -2.76
C ALA A 227 -1.93 -18.44 -4.10
N LEU A 228 -0.69 -18.93 -4.10
CA LEU A 228 0.08 -19.10 -5.34
C LEU A 228 -0.49 -20.17 -6.27
N GLN A 229 -1.03 -21.27 -5.72
CA GLN A 229 -1.69 -22.29 -6.53
C GLN A 229 -2.91 -21.72 -7.25
N GLU A 230 -3.76 -21.01 -6.53
CA GLU A 230 -4.94 -20.36 -7.11
C GLU A 230 -4.55 -19.26 -8.10
N ALA A 231 -3.51 -18.46 -7.82
CA ALA A 231 -3.02 -17.44 -8.75
C ALA A 231 -2.65 -18.04 -10.11
N TRP A 232 -1.96 -19.19 -10.10
CA TRP A 232 -1.55 -19.90 -11.31
C TRP A 232 -2.72 -20.54 -12.06
N GLN A 233 -3.80 -20.90 -11.36
CA GLN A 233 -5.03 -21.39 -12.01
C GLN A 233 -5.76 -20.27 -12.73
N LEU A 234 -5.72 -19.04 -12.20
CA LEU A 234 -6.41 -17.89 -12.78
C LEU A 234 -5.68 -17.32 -14.00
N ALA A 235 -4.37 -17.09 -13.90
CA ALA A 235 -3.61 -16.40 -14.94
C ALA A 235 -2.16 -16.92 -15.07
N GLY A 236 -1.99 -18.23 -15.19
CA GLY A 236 -0.68 -18.87 -15.24
C GLY A 236 0.24 -18.39 -16.38
N ASP A 237 -0.32 -18.06 -17.55
CA ASP A 237 0.46 -17.55 -18.68
C ASP A 237 0.99 -16.14 -18.45
N TRP A 238 0.14 -15.24 -17.94
CA TRP A 238 0.55 -13.90 -17.56
C TRP A 238 1.60 -13.91 -16.44
N LEU A 239 1.41 -14.75 -15.41
CA LEU A 239 2.39 -14.93 -14.33
C LEU A 239 3.73 -15.46 -14.87
N ARG A 240 3.70 -16.39 -15.84
CA ARG A 240 4.90 -16.89 -16.51
C ARG A 240 5.61 -15.80 -17.30
N ALA A 241 4.87 -14.93 -17.98
CA ALA A 241 5.38 -13.87 -18.85
C ALA A 241 6.01 -12.67 -18.11
N GLY A 242 6.04 -12.69 -16.77
CA GLY A 242 6.71 -11.67 -15.95
C GLY A 242 5.84 -11.08 -14.85
N GLY A 243 4.52 -11.27 -14.91
CA GLY A 243 3.58 -10.72 -13.92
C GLY A 243 3.89 -11.15 -12.49
N PHE A 244 4.38 -12.39 -12.29
CA PHE A 244 4.80 -12.84 -10.95
C PHE A 244 5.97 -12.01 -10.40
N ALA A 245 7.02 -11.80 -11.18
CA ALA A 245 8.20 -11.07 -10.73
C ALA A 245 7.87 -9.59 -10.45
N GLU A 246 7.06 -8.98 -11.31
CA GLU A 246 6.59 -7.59 -11.14
C GLU A 246 5.84 -7.41 -9.82
N VAL A 247 4.82 -8.24 -9.56
CA VAL A 247 3.98 -8.11 -8.36
C VAL A 247 4.76 -8.41 -7.08
N VAL A 248 5.65 -9.41 -7.11
CA VAL A 248 6.51 -9.73 -5.97
C VAL A 248 7.47 -8.57 -5.67
N GLU A 249 8.12 -8.02 -6.68
CA GLU A 249 9.05 -6.89 -6.51
C GLU A 249 8.36 -5.68 -5.91
N GLU A 250 7.18 -5.33 -6.45
CA GLU A 250 6.39 -4.21 -5.96
C GLU A 250 6.01 -4.42 -4.49
N THR A 251 5.51 -5.61 -4.14
CA THR A 251 5.03 -5.92 -2.79
C THR A 251 6.16 -5.97 -1.76
N LEU A 252 7.31 -6.56 -2.10
CA LEU A 252 8.47 -6.61 -1.22
C LEU A 252 9.08 -5.21 -1.03
N SER A 253 9.20 -4.42 -2.10
CA SER A 253 9.75 -3.06 -2.03
C SER A 253 8.92 -2.15 -1.12
N ARG A 254 7.59 -2.27 -1.15
CA ARG A 254 6.70 -1.52 -0.24
C ARG A 254 6.86 -1.91 1.24
N ASN A 255 7.26 -3.15 1.50
CA ASN A 255 7.48 -3.67 2.85
C ASN A 255 8.93 -3.54 3.34
N SER A 256 9.85 -3.01 2.52
CA SER A 256 11.27 -2.97 2.84
C SER A 256 11.59 -2.10 4.04
N GLU A 257 10.79 -1.05 4.30
CA GLU A 257 11.02 -0.17 5.47
C GLU A 257 10.80 -0.89 6.80
N TRP A 258 9.87 -1.84 6.86
CA TRP A 258 9.58 -2.60 8.07
C TRP A 258 10.50 -3.82 8.20
N ILE A 259 10.65 -4.61 7.13
CA ILE A 259 11.33 -5.92 7.20
C ILE A 259 12.84 -5.79 6.93
N GLY A 260 13.27 -4.68 6.32
CA GLY A 260 14.61 -4.53 5.76
C GLY A 260 14.77 -5.32 4.46
N TRP A 261 15.85 -5.05 3.75
CA TRP A 261 16.13 -5.70 2.46
C TRP A 261 16.77 -7.08 2.62
N MET A 262 17.44 -7.34 3.75
CA MET A 262 18.18 -8.59 3.97
C MET A 262 17.32 -9.86 3.90
N PRO A 263 16.10 -9.92 4.48
CA PRO A 263 15.29 -11.14 4.43
C PRO A 263 14.66 -11.42 3.06
N MET A 264 14.52 -10.39 2.21
CA MET A 264 13.70 -10.45 0.99
C MET A 264 14.14 -11.49 -0.05
N PRO A 265 15.45 -11.66 -0.36
CA PRO A 265 15.87 -12.71 -1.27
C PRO A 265 15.48 -14.12 -0.80
N GLY A 266 15.59 -14.39 0.52
CA GLY A 266 15.23 -15.68 1.10
C GLY A 266 13.71 -15.93 1.07
N ILE A 267 12.92 -14.88 1.28
CA ILE A 267 11.45 -14.93 1.11
C ILE A 267 11.10 -15.30 -0.32
N LEU A 268 11.71 -14.64 -1.32
CA LEU A 268 11.48 -14.97 -2.73
C LEU A 268 11.89 -16.40 -3.05
N GLU A 269 13.06 -16.86 -2.63
CA GLU A 269 13.48 -18.26 -2.82
C GLU A 269 12.47 -19.25 -2.25
N ARG A 270 11.91 -18.97 -1.07
CA ARG A 270 10.92 -19.85 -0.43
C ARG A 270 9.54 -19.78 -1.09
N LEU A 271 9.14 -18.60 -1.60
CA LEU A 271 7.94 -18.46 -2.44
C LEU A 271 8.06 -19.27 -3.73
N LEU A 272 9.23 -19.32 -4.36
CA LEU A 272 9.44 -20.16 -5.56
C LEU A 272 9.22 -21.65 -5.26
N ALA A 273 9.57 -22.12 -4.06
CA ALA A 273 9.29 -23.49 -3.62
C ALA A 273 7.79 -23.74 -3.30
N CYS A 274 6.98 -22.69 -3.26
CA CYS A 274 5.53 -22.76 -3.08
C CYS A 274 4.76 -22.81 -4.41
N LEU A 275 5.43 -22.55 -5.54
CA LEU A 275 4.80 -22.56 -6.85
C LEU A 275 4.32 -23.96 -7.29
N PRO A 276 3.29 -24.05 -8.15
CA PRO A 276 2.89 -25.32 -8.76
C PRO A 276 4.04 -26.00 -9.53
N ARG A 277 3.99 -27.33 -9.63
CA ARG A 277 4.99 -28.09 -10.40
C ARG A 277 5.03 -27.59 -11.85
N GLY A 278 6.23 -27.33 -12.35
CA GLY A 278 6.44 -26.83 -13.72
C GLY A 278 6.29 -25.32 -13.90
N ALA A 279 5.87 -24.58 -12.86
CA ALA A 279 5.85 -23.12 -12.91
C ALA A 279 7.29 -22.57 -12.98
N LYS A 280 7.59 -21.85 -14.06
CA LYS A 280 8.87 -21.18 -14.29
C LYS A 280 8.63 -19.73 -14.71
N PRO A 281 8.36 -18.81 -13.77
CA PRO A 281 8.16 -17.41 -14.08
C PRO A 281 9.43 -16.74 -14.60
N GLN A 282 9.29 -15.92 -15.64
CA GLN A 282 10.37 -15.09 -16.17
C GLN A 282 10.74 -13.96 -15.20
N GLY A 283 11.91 -13.34 -15.39
CA GLY A 283 12.36 -12.17 -14.61
C GLY A 283 12.81 -12.45 -13.17
N VAL A 284 12.55 -13.64 -12.62
CA VAL A 284 12.90 -13.99 -11.23
C VAL A 284 14.40 -13.93 -10.94
N HIS A 285 15.23 -14.35 -11.90
CA HIS A 285 16.69 -14.27 -11.72
C HIS A 285 17.15 -12.83 -11.53
N ASP A 286 16.71 -11.93 -12.40
CA ASP A 286 17.08 -10.51 -12.32
C ASP A 286 16.50 -9.84 -11.08
N LEU A 287 15.29 -10.23 -10.66
CA LEU A 287 14.71 -9.78 -9.39
C LEU A 287 15.57 -10.17 -8.20
N LEU A 288 15.99 -11.45 -8.09
CA LEU A 288 16.88 -11.89 -7.02
C LEU A 288 18.20 -11.09 -7.02
N VAL A 289 18.77 -10.85 -8.19
CA VAL A 289 19.98 -10.04 -8.34
C VAL A 289 19.76 -8.62 -7.79
N ARG A 290 18.64 -7.97 -8.13
CA ARG A 290 18.28 -6.64 -7.59
C ARG A 290 18.11 -6.68 -6.07
N LEU A 291 17.37 -7.66 -5.53
CA LEU A 291 17.14 -7.78 -4.09
C LEU A 291 18.43 -7.96 -3.29
N TYR A 292 19.35 -8.83 -3.74
CA TYR A 292 20.65 -8.99 -3.08
C TYR A 292 21.51 -7.72 -3.16
N ARG A 293 21.45 -7.01 -4.29
CA ARG A 293 22.16 -5.73 -4.44
C ARG A 293 21.63 -4.68 -3.45
N HIS A 294 20.31 -4.53 -3.34
CA HIS A 294 19.69 -3.63 -2.37
C HIS A 294 20.02 -4.03 -0.92
N ALA A 295 19.94 -5.32 -0.60
CA ALA A 295 20.31 -5.86 0.71
C ALA A 295 21.76 -5.54 1.09
N ALA A 296 22.70 -5.69 0.16
CA ALA A 296 24.11 -5.34 0.39
C ALA A 296 24.31 -3.84 0.59
N PHE A 297 23.64 -3.00 -0.21
CA PHE A 297 23.72 -1.55 -0.09
C PHE A 297 23.15 -1.04 1.25
N GLU A 298 21.96 -1.50 1.63
CA GLU A 298 21.35 -1.12 2.92
C GLU A 298 22.23 -1.54 4.10
N ALA A 299 22.72 -2.79 4.09
CA ALA A 299 23.62 -3.28 5.14
C ALA A 299 24.92 -2.46 5.21
N HIS A 300 25.42 -1.98 4.08
CA HIS A 300 26.59 -1.11 4.03
C HIS A 300 26.33 0.26 4.66
N VAL A 301 25.22 0.91 4.29
CA VAL A 301 24.78 2.20 4.87
C VAL A 301 24.58 2.08 6.39
N ARG A 302 24.06 0.94 6.85
CA ARG A 302 23.88 0.65 8.28
C ARG A 302 25.14 0.16 9.01
N GLY A 303 26.27 0.04 8.31
CA GLY A 303 27.54 -0.39 8.92
C GLY A 303 27.54 -1.85 9.39
N GLN A 304 26.86 -2.76 8.70
CA GLN A 304 26.67 -4.17 9.08
C GLN A 304 27.52 -5.12 8.19
N PRO A 305 28.83 -5.28 8.43
CA PRO A 305 29.76 -5.94 7.50
C PRO A 305 29.50 -7.44 7.31
N ARG A 306 28.93 -8.15 8.30
CA ARG A 306 28.53 -9.57 8.14
C ARG A 306 27.39 -9.71 7.12
N GLN A 307 26.39 -8.84 7.23
CA GLN A 307 25.25 -8.81 6.33
C GLN A 307 25.63 -8.38 4.92
N VAL A 308 26.54 -7.40 4.77
CA VAL A 308 27.10 -7.03 3.46
C VAL A 308 27.72 -8.24 2.78
N ARG A 309 28.58 -8.99 3.48
CA ARG A 309 29.25 -10.18 2.90
C ARG A 309 28.24 -11.25 2.47
N GLN A 310 27.23 -11.51 3.30
CA GLN A 310 26.18 -12.48 2.98
C GLN A 310 25.39 -12.08 1.73
N ALA A 311 24.92 -10.84 1.66
CA ALA A 311 24.13 -10.35 0.53
C ALA A 311 24.97 -10.25 -0.75
N ALA A 312 26.20 -9.75 -0.65
CA ALA A 312 27.09 -9.61 -1.79
C ALA A 312 27.56 -10.98 -2.33
N TRP A 313 27.73 -11.99 -1.48
CA TRP A 313 27.91 -13.38 -1.90
C TRP A 313 26.70 -13.89 -2.70
N GLY A 314 25.48 -13.63 -2.19
CA GLY A 314 24.24 -13.99 -2.88
C GLY A 314 24.10 -13.34 -4.26
N TYR A 315 24.55 -12.08 -4.40
CA TYR A 315 24.63 -11.35 -5.67
C TYR A 315 25.66 -11.97 -6.63
N TRP A 316 26.91 -12.20 -6.20
CA TRP A 316 27.96 -12.75 -7.08
C TRP A 316 27.74 -14.20 -7.47
N ARG A 317 27.14 -15.04 -6.60
CA ARG A 317 26.76 -16.40 -6.98
C ARG A 317 25.80 -16.42 -8.18
N ARG A 318 25.00 -15.36 -8.36
CA ARG A 318 24.03 -15.21 -9.45
C ARG A 318 24.60 -14.46 -10.64
N ARG A 319 25.51 -13.51 -10.43
CA ARG A 319 26.26 -12.84 -11.50
C ARG A 319 27.77 -12.91 -11.24
N PRO A 320 28.44 -14.04 -11.55
CA PRO A 320 29.84 -14.24 -11.20
C PRO A 320 30.80 -13.22 -11.82
N LEU A 321 30.53 -12.82 -13.07
CA LEU A 321 31.34 -11.83 -13.79
C LEU A 321 31.13 -10.38 -13.29
N SER A 322 30.10 -10.12 -12.46
CA SER A 322 29.81 -8.77 -11.96
C SER A 322 30.85 -8.24 -10.98
N LEU A 323 31.66 -9.11 -10.38
CA LEU A 323 32.85 -8.77 -9.59
C LEU A 323 33.76 -7.75 -10.27
N PHE A 324 33.86 -7.83 -11.59
CA PHE A 324 34.77 -7.02 -12.40
C PHE A 324 34.05 -5.85 -13.11
N THR A 325 32.72 -5.85 -13.14
CA THR A 325 31.92 -4.88 -13.90
C THR A 325 31.04 -3.97 -13.04
N ASP A 326 30.53 -4.45 -11.90
CA ASP A 326 29.77 -3.66 -10.93
C ASP A 326 30.71 -3.10 -9.84
N ARG A 327 31.40 -2.01 -10.19
CA ARG A 327 32.35 -1.32 -9.30
C ARG A 327 31.73 -0.92 -7.95
N GLY A 328 30.44 -0.61 -7.93
CA GLY A 328 29.72 -0.27 -6.69
C GLY A 328 29.67 -1.45 -5.73
N MET A 329 29.21 -2.61 -6.21
CA MET A 329 29.16 -3.84 -5.41
C MET A 329 30.54 -4.34 -4.99
N ALA A 330 31.53 -4.28 -5.90
CA ALA A 330 32.91 -4.64 -5.58
C ALA A 330 33.49 -3.77 -4.44
N SER A 331 33.27 -2.45 -4.50
CA SER A 331 33.72 -1.52 -3.47
C SER A 331 33.06 -1.80 -2.12
N ILE A 332 31.73 -1.97 -2.10
CA ILE A 332 30.96 -2.26 -0.88
C ILE A 332 31.47 -3.54 -0.20
N TRP A 333 31.68 -4.62 -0.97
CA TRP A 333 32.18 -5.86 -0.39
C TRP A 333 33.63 -5.68 0.12
N LEU A 334 34.56 -5.10 -0.66
CA LEU A 334 35.94 -4.89 -0.19
C LEU A 334 36.00 -4.07 1.11
N GLN A 335 35.22 -3.00 1.21
CA GLN A 335 35.16 -2.16 2.42
C GLN A 335 34.63 -2.92 3.64
N SER A 336 33.73 -3.90 3.44
CA SER A 336 33.19 -4.72 4.54
C SER A 336 34.25 -5.58 5.25
N TRP A 337 35.38 -5.89 4.59
CA TRP A 337 36.50 -6.62 5.20
C TRP A 337 37.49 -5.72 5.93
N ARG A 338 37.61 -4.45 5.52
CA ARG A 338 38.56 -3.49 6.12
C ARG A 338 38.14 -3.01 7.51
N ARG A 339 36.83 -2.97 7.79
CA ARG A 339 36.28 -2.48 9.08
C ARG A 339 36.43 -3.46 10.26
N SER A 340 37.08 -4.61 10.08
CA SER A 340 37.32 -5.58 11.16
C SER A 340 38.73 -5.53 11.75
N ALA A 341 39.58 -4.56 11.38
CA ALA A 341 40.97 -4.46 11.83
C ALA A 341 41.22 -3.50 13.01
N HIS A 342 40.20 -2.76 13.49
CA HIS A 342 40.31 -1.82 14.61
C HIS A 342 39.10 -1.92 15.55
N ALA A 343 38.93 -3.07 16.19
CA ALA A 343 38.02 -3.27 17.32
C ALA A 343 38.74 -4.05 18.41
#